data_AF-A0A0K8SS76-F1
#
_entry.id   AF-A0A0K8SS76-F1
#
_cell.length_a   1.000
_cell.length_b   1.000
_cell.length_c   1.000
_cell.angle_alpha   90.00
_cell.angle_beta   90.00
_cell.angle_gamma   90.00
#
_symmetry.space_group_name_H-M   'P 1'
#
loop_
_entity.id
_entity.type
_entity.pdbx_description
1 polymer ?
#
loop_
_entity_poly.entity_id
_entity_poly.type
_entity_poly.pdbx_seq_one_letter_code
_entity_poly.pdbx_strand_id
1 'polypeptide(L)'
;FVFVGLMAVVGSSSSVRPLDDHVDSGICTGESTAGNSPFVPHRYSLYLDLNPEKKTFKGDVNIMGTLSNNTDVITLHSVNLNVNSVRVNGMDLDTSTWYLDEGTLTLTVPPEIFEDSSLENLMVGVTYDGSINDSDGIIMQYYNKTDKNRWIIYTD
;
A
#
# COMPACT_ATOMS: atom_id res chain seq x y z
N PHE A 1 13.40 -17.10 -20.18
CA PHE A 1 12.43 -16.57 -21.17
C PHE A 1 11.96 -15.21 -20.66
N VAL A 2 12.14 -14.17 -21.47
CA VAL A 2 11.86 -12.75 -21.15
C VAL A 2 10.43 -12.43 -21.56
N PHE A 3 9.68 -11.70 -20.73
CA PHE A 3 8.60 -10.83 -21.21
C PHE A 3 8.56 -9.54 -20.38
N VAL A 4 8.97 -8.44 -21.01
CA VAL A 4 8.52 -7.07 -20.72
C VAL A 4 7.31 -6.85 -21.63
N GLY A 5 6.21 -6.30 -21.10
CA GLY A 5 5.02 -6.03 -21.89
C GLY A 5 4.19 -4.89 -21.30
N LEU A 6 4.46 -3.67 -21.77
CA LEU A 6 3.48 -2.58 -21.79
C LEU A 6 2.65 -2.75 -23.07
N MET A 7 1.32 -2.91 -22.94
CA MET A 7 0.41 -2.80 -24.08
C MET A 7 -0.96 -2.32 -23.60
N ALA A 8 -1.37 -1.14 -24.07
CA ALA A 8 -2.76 -0.72 -24.03
C ALA A 8 -3.51 -1.42 -25.17
N VAL A 9 -4.56 -2.16 -24.84
CA VAL A 9 -5.53 -2.68 -25.82
C VAL A 9 -6.92 -2.22 -25.39
N VAL A 10 -7.52 -1.36 -26.20
CA VAL A 10 -8.95 -1.09 -26.17
C VAL A 10 -9.62 -2.25 -26.90
N GLY A 11 -10.35 -3.08 -26.16
CA GLY A 11 -11.14 -4.17 -26.70
C GLY A 11 -12.10 -4.67 -25.65
N SER A 12 -13.40 -4.58 -25.91
CA SER A 12 -14.45 -5.14 -25.08
C SER A 12 -14.32 -6.67 -25.06
N SER A 13 -13.70 -7.17 -23.99
CA SER A 13 -13.57 -8.60 -23.69
C SER A 13 -14.39 -8.88 -22.43
N SER A 14 -15.44 -9.68 -22.58
CA SER A 14 -16.18 -10.24 -21.45
C SER A 14 -15.25 -11.22 -20.71
N SER A 15 -14.63 -10.77 -19.62
CA SER A 15 -13.82 -11.66 -18.79
C SER A 15 -14.72 -12.52 -17.91
N VAL A 16 -14.74 -13.82 -18.20
CA VAL A 16 -15.17 -14.82 -17.23
C VAL A 16 -14.06 -14.89 -16.17
N ARG A 17 -14.35 -14.40 -14.97
CA ARG A 17 -13.46 -14.56 -13.82
C ARG A 17 -13.43 -16.05 -13.42
N PRO A 18 -12.26 -16.63 -13.13
CA PRO A 18 -12.20 -17.92 -12.43
C PRO A 18 -12.98 -17.80 -11.11
N LEU A 19 -13.72 -18.85 -10.74
CA LEU A 19 -14.21 -18.96 -9.36
C LEU A 19 -12.98 -19.09 -8.48
N ASP A 20 -12.69 -18.03 -7.73
CA ASP A 20 -11.77 -18.06 -6.61
C ASP A 20 -12.48 -18.78 -5.47
N ASP A 21 -12.05 -20.01 -5.16
CA ASP A 21 -12.58 -20.84 -4.08
C ASP A 21 -11.70 -20.76 -2.82
N HIS A 22 -10.76 -19.80 -2.77
CA HIS A 22 -10.02 -19.55 -1.56
C HIS A 22 -10.95 -18.93 -0.50
N VAL A 23 -11.25 -19.72 0.53
CA VAL A 23 -11.91 -19.23 1.73
C VAL A 23 -10.92 -18.29 2.42
N ASP A 24 -11.11 -16.99 2.24
CA ASP A 24 -10.41 -15.97 3.02
C ASP A 24 -10.77 -16.20 4.48
N SER A 25 -9.77 -16.54 5.29
CA SER A 25 -9.96 -16.81 6.72
C SER A 25 -10.38 -15.57 7.50
N GLY A 26 -10.46 -14.39 6.87
CA GLY A 26 -11.41 -13.33 7.25
C GLY A 26 -11.32 -12.84 8.68
N ILE A 27 -10.15 -12.94 9.32
CA ILE A 27 -9.92 -12.42 10.66
C ILE A 27 -8.71 -11.50 10.60
N CYS A 28 -8.97 -10.23 10.25
CA CYS A 28 -8.14 -9.14 10.74
C CYS A 28 -8.36 -9.05 12.25
N THR A 29 -7.38 -9.47 13.05
CA THR A 29 -7.44 -9.36 14.51
C THR A 29 -7.23 -7.91 14.92
N GLY A 30 -8.35 -7.21 15.08
CA GLY A 30 -8.49 -5.82 15.46
C GLY A 30 -9.83 -5.39 14.87
N GLU A 31 -10.82 -5.09 15.71
CA GLU A 31 -12.21 -4.85 15.31
C GLU A 31 -12.32 -3.82 14.16
N SER A 32 -12.32 -4.32 12.93
CA SER A 32 -12.80 -3.64 11.75
C SER A 32 -13.79 -4.61 11.12
N THR A 33 -15.08 -4.40 11.40
CA THR A 33 -16.14 -5.14 10.73
C THR A 33 -15.98 -4.90 9.23
N ALA A 34 -15.65 -5.95 8.48
CA ALA A 34 -15.58 -5.92 7.03
C ALA A 34 -16.83 -5.22 6.46
N GLY A 35 -16.63 -4.05 5.86
CA GLY A 35 -17.70 -3.29 5.19
C GLY A 35 -17.76 -1.79 5.44
N ASN A 36 -17.10 -1.23 6.47
CA ASN A 36 -17.26 0.19 6.83
C ASN A 36 -15.94 0.94 7.10
N SER A 37 -14.87 0.69 6.34
CA SER A 37 -13.77 1.66 6.32
C SER A 37 -14.33 2.97 5.75
N PRO A 38 -14.23 4.10 6.47
CA PRO A 38 -14.72 5.36 5.95
C PRO A 38 -13.94 5.81 4.71
N PHE A 39 -12.71 5.30 4.51
CA PHE A 39 -11.93 5.49 3.30
C PHE A 39 -11.96 4.23 2.43
N VAL A 40 -12.52 4.37 1.22
CA VAL A 40 -12.65 3.28 0.23
C VAL A 40 -11.66 3.54 -0.91
N PRO A 41 -10.58 2.74 -1.04
CA PRO A 41 -9.58 2.94 -2.09
C PRO A 41 -10.10 2.47 -3.47
N HIS A 42 -9.76 3.23 -4.50
CA HIS A 42 -10.08 2.95 -5.90
C HIS A 42 -8.86 2.54 -6.72
N ARG A 43 -7.70 3.15 -6.44
CA ARG A 43 -6.48 2.96 -7.22
C ARG A 43 -5.24 3.19 -6.38
N TYR A 44 -4.24 2.34 -6.59
CA TYR A 44 -2.91 2.46 -6.01
C TYR A 44 -1.90 2.77 -7.11
N SER A 45 -1.01 3.72 -6.85
CA SER A 45 0.23 3.89 -7.59
C SER A 45 1.38 3.55 -6.64
N LEU A 46 2.12 2.50 -6.96
CA LEU A 46 3.19 1.95 -6.13
C LEU A 46 4.53 2.18 -6.80
N TYR A 47 5.46 2.78 -6.07
CA TYR A 47 6.87 2.84 -6.41
C TYR A 47 7.67 2.13 -5.32
N LEU A 48 8.62 1.31 -5.73
CA LEU A 48 9.48 0.53 -4.85
C LEU A 48 10.90 0.55 -5.39
N ASP A 49 11.82 1.07 -4.59
CA ASP A 49 13.26 1.09 -4.86
C ASP A 49 13.96 0.09 -3.94
N LEU A 50 14.50 -0.97 -4.53
CA LEU A 50 15.14 -2.06 -3.83
C LEU A 50 16.65 -1.82 -3.71
N ASN A 51 17.20 -2.03 -2.53
CA ASN A 51 18.65 -2.10 -2.30
C ASN A 51 19.04 -3.50 -1.79
N PRO A 52 19.35 -4.44 -2.71
CA PRO A 52 19.70 -5.81 -2.36
C PRO A 52 20.99 -5.92 -1.53
N GLU A 53 21.97 -5.03 -1.76
CA GLU A 53 23.24 -5.04 -1.03
C GLU A 53 23.06 -4.74 0.45
N LYS A 54 22.18 -3.77 0.75
CA LYS A 54 21.85 -3.37 2.13
C LYS A 54 20.68 -4.14 2.71
N LYS A 55 19.98 -4.95 1.90
CA LYS A 55 18.71 -5.61 2.25
C LYS A 55 17.66 -4.62 2.76
N THR A 56 17.54 -3.48 2.09
CA THR A 56 16.57 -2.44 2.43
C THR A 56 15.75 -2.08 1.20
N PHE A 57 14.59 -1.47 1.41
CA PHE A 57 13.81 -0.86 0.33
C PHE A 57 13.27 0.49 0.76
N LYS A 58 12.94 1.32 -0.23
CA LYS A 58 12.16 2.55 -0.06
C LYS A 58 10.93 2.49 -0.96
N GLY A 59 9.82 3.02 -0.48
CA GLY A 59 8.57 3.04 -1.22
C GLY A 59 7.88 4.41 -1.19
N ASP A 60 7.11 4.65 -2.23
CA ASP A 60 6.10 5.71 -2.31
C ASP A 60 4.80 5.07 -2.80
N VAL A 61 3.75 5.16 -2.00
CA VAL A 61 2.40 4.74 -2.39
C VAL A 61 1.48 5.95 -2.46
N ASN A 62 0.71 6.05 -3.54
CA ASN A 62 -0.38 7.00 -3.66
C ASN A 62 -1.69 6.23 -3.81
N ILE A 63 -2.60 6.42 -2.87
CA ILE A 63 -3.88 5.74 -2.74
C ILE A 63 -4.97 6.75 -3.07
N MET A 64 -5.62 6.58 -4.22
CA MET A 64 -6.78 7.38 -4.59
C MET A 64 -8.04 6.66 -4.10
N GLY A 65 -8.94 7.34 -3.41
CA GLY A 65 -10.16 6.75 -2.86
C GLY A 65 -11.21 7.78 -2.47
N THR A 66 -12.33 7.28 -1.96
CA THR A 66 -13.42 8.09 -1.40
C THR A 66 -13.41 8.07 0.11
N LEU A 67 -13.45 9.24 0.75
CA LEU A 67 -13.66 9.38 2.19
C LEU A 67 -15.13 9.71 2.49
N SER A 68 -15.72 8.99 3.44
CA SER A 68 -17.06 9.25 3.95
C SER A 68 -17.14 10.63 4.59
N ASN A 69 -18.21 11.36 4.32
CA ASN A 69 -18.42 12.73 4.78
C ASN A 69 -18.64 12.90 6.30
N ASN A 70 -18.67 11.81 7.06
CA ASN A 70 -18.91 11.80 8.50
C ASN A 70 -17.62 11.64 9.32
N THR A 71 -16.44 11.65 8.69
CA THR A 71 -15.16 11.55 9.38
C THR A 71 -14.03 12.21 8.60
N ASP A 72 -13.01 12.61 9.35
CA ASP A 72 -11.72 13.10 8.90
C ASP A 72 -10.59 12.12 9.18
N VAL A 73 -10.88 10.93 9.71
CA VAL A 73 -9.86 9.95 10.06
C VAL A 73 -9.75 8.88 8.98
N ILE A 74 -8.52 8.59 8.57
CA ILE A 74 -8.17 7.48 7.69
C ILE A 74 -7.23 6.54 8.43
N THR A 75 -7.52 5.25 8.35
CA THR A 75 -6.74 4.19 8.97
C THR A 75 -6.29 3.21 7.88
N LEU A 76 -4.98 2.94 7.82
CA LEU A 76 -4.34 2.09 6.83
C LEU A 76 -3.47 1.03 7.53
N HIS A 77 -3.33 -0.15 6.94
CA HIS A 77 -2.35 -1.12 7.42
C HIS A 77 -0.92 -0.68 7.06
N SER A 78 -0.01 -0.79 8.01
CA SER A 78 1.41 -0.45 7.88
C SER A 78 2.25 -1.30 8.84
N VAL A 79 2.44 -2.57 8.49
CA VAL A 79 3.16 -3.55 9.33
C VAL A 79 4.64 -3.57 8.95
N ASN A 80 5.53 -3.45 9.94
CA ASN A 80 6.99 -3.51 9.77
C ASN A 80 7.57 -2.49 8.77
N LEU A 81 6.89 -1.35 8.60
CA LEU A 81 7.34 -0.24 7.76
C LEU A 81 7.70 0.96 8.63
N ASN A 82 8.77 1.67 8.25
CA ASN A 82 9.08 2.98 8.78
C ASN A 82 8.42 4.04 7.88
N VAL A 83 7.34 4.67 8.35
CA VAL A 83 6.66 5.74 7.61
C VAL A 83 7.42 7.06 7.79
N ASN A 84 7.84 7.65 6.67
CA ASN A 84 8.66 8.86 6.65
C ASN A 84 7.82 10.12 6.43
N SER A 85 6.79 10.04 5.59
CA SER A 85 5.85 11.14 5.37
C SER A 85 4.49 10.64 4.93
N VAL A 86 3.47 11.42 5.27
CA VAL A 86 2.08 11.23 4.84
C VAL A 86 1.63 12.51 4.14
N ARG A 87 0.90 12.35 3.04
CA ARG A 87 0.40 13.44 2.20
C ARG A 87 -1.08 13.24 1.92
N VAL A 88 -1.83 14.33 1.85
CA VAL A 88 -3.22 14.33 1.38
C VAL A 88 -3.35 15.34 0.25
N ASN A 89 -3.81 14.88 -0.92
CA ASN A 89 -3.88 15.66 -2.17
C ASN A 89 -2.55 16.39 -2.52
N GLY A 90 -1.43 15.76 -2.17
CA GLY A 90 -0.09 16.30 -2.41
C GLY A 90 0.42 17.29 -1.35
N MET A 91 -0.39 17.65 -0.36
CA MET A 91 0.04 18.42 0.81
C MET A 91 0.65 17.49 1.85
N ASP A 92 1.89 17.76 2.27
CA ASP A 92 2.53 17.05 3.38
C ASP A 92 1.80 17.33 4.70
N LEU A 93 1.50 16.27 5.44
CA LEU A 93 0.89 16.36 6.77
C LEU A 93 1.94 16.57 7.86
N ASP A 94 1.59 17.39 8.86
CA ASP A 94 2.41 17.53 10.06
C ASP A 94 2.46 16.20 10.84
N THR A 95 3.61 15.87 11.43
CA THR A 95 3.82 14.64 12.20
C THR A 95 2.90 14.48 13.41
N SER A 96 2.24 15.55 13.87
CA SER A 96 1.24 15.50 14.94
C SER A 96 -0.16 15.05 14.46
N THR A 97 -0.38 15.00 13.14
CA THR A 97 -1.68 14.66 12.53
C THR A 97 -1.76 13.21 12.06
N TRP A 98 -0.71 12.42 12.29
CA TRP A 98 -0.70 11.00 12.01
C TRP A 98 0.20 10.26 13.00
N TYR A 99 -0.08 8.98 13.20
CA TYR A 99 0.74 8.13 14.05
C TYR A 99 0.67 6.67 13.59
N LEU A 100 1.70 5.91 13.97
CA LEU A 100 1.75 4.46 13.81
C LEU A 100 1.47 3.81 15.16
N ASP A 101 0.54 2.86 15.17
CA ASP A 101 0.24 2.02 16.33
C ASP A 101 -0.03 0.59 15.87
N GLU A 102 0.66 -0.38 16.48
CA GLU A 102 0.50 -1.83 16.22
C GLU A 102 0.26 -2.23 14.75
N GLY A 103 1.08 -1.73 13.82
CA GLY A 103 0.95 -2.07 12.40
C GLY A 103 -0.16 -1.32 11.64
N THR A 104 -0.64 -0.23 12.22
CA THR A 104 -1.71 0.61 11.69
C THR A 104 -1.24 2.06 11.62
N LEU A 105 -1.36 2.68 10.45
CA LEU A 105 -1.17 4.11 10.24
C LEU A 105 -2.53 4.80 10.33
N THR A 106 -2.67 5.70 11.30
CA THR A 106 -3.85 6.57 11.42
C THR A 106 -3.45 7.99 11.09
N LEU A 107 -4.24 8.67 10.27
CA LEU A 107 -4.06 10.09 9.93
C LEU A 107 -5.39 10.85 10.01
N THR A 108 -5.30 12.14 10.30
CA THR A 108 -6.41 13.09 10.25
C THR A 108 -6.28 13.99 9.03
N VAL A 109 -7.34 14.04 8.21
CA VAL A 109 -7.43 14.89 7.03
C VAL A 109 -7.64 16.34 7.47
N PRO A 110 -6.80 17.28 7.03
CA PRO A 110 -6.95 18.69 7.40
C PRO A 110 -8.27 19.30 6.89
N PRO A 111 -8.94 20.19 7.67
CA PRO A 111 -10.17 20.87 7.26
C PRO A 111 -10.10 21.55 5.89
N GLU A 112 -8.92 22.08 5.54
CA GLU A 112 -8.67 22.79 4.27
C GLU A 112 -8.91 21.88 3.05
N ILE A 113 -8.72 20.57 3.20
CA ILE A 113 -8.98 19.59 2.13
C ILE A 113 -10.49 19.43 1.87
N PHE A 114 -11.33 19.57 2.90
CA PHE A 114 -12.78 19.45 2.76
C PHE A 114 -13.39 20.64 2.02
N GLU A 115 -12.76 21.81 2.07
CA GLU A 115 -13.26 23.03 1.43
C GLU A 115 -12.91 23.08 -0.06
N ASP A 116 -11.77 22.53 -0.46
CA ASP A 116 -11.20 22.69 -1.81
C ASP A 116 -11.29 21.41 -2.67
N SER A 117 -11.63 20.26 -2.10
CA SER A 117 -11.57 18.97 -2.81
C SER A 117 -12.81 18.10 -2.62
N SER A 118 -13.22 17.41 -3.69
CA SER A 118 -14.19 16.34 -3.58
C SER A 118 -13.58 15.18 -2.80
N LEU A 119 -14.22 14.80 -1.70
CA LEU A 119 -13.87 13.61 -0.92
C LEU A 119 -14.00 12.32 -1.72
N GLU A 120 -14.62 12.34 -2.91
CA GLU A 120 -14.73 11.18 -3.81
C GLU A 120 -13.39 10.80 -4.48
N ASN A 121 -12.46 11.75 -4.60
CA ASN A 121 -11.16 11.57 -5.27
C ASN A 121 -9.99 12.00 -4.39
N LEU A 122 -10.08 11.73 -3.09
CA LEU A 122 -9.01 12.00 -2.13
C LEU A 122 -7.79 11.13 -2.46
N MET A 123 -6.59 11.73 -2.49
CA MET A 123 -5.33 11.03 -2.71
C MET A 123 -4.49 11.04 -1.43
N VAL A 124 -4.27 9.87 -0.83
CA VAL A 124 -3.38 9.67 0.31
C VAL A 124 -2.03 9.17 -0.19
N GLY A 125 -0.98 9.96 0.01
CA GLY A 125 0.40 9.60 -0.32
C GLY A 125 1.16 9.18 0.93
N VAL A 126 1.93 8.09 0.89
CA VAL A 126 2.77 7.65 2.00
C VAL A 126 4.16 7.30 1.47
N THR A 127 5.21 7.90 2.03
CA THR A 127 6.58 7.46 1.79
C THR A 127 7.05 6.63 2.97
N TYR A 128 7.77 5.54 2.68
CA TYR A 128 8.19 4.60 3.69
C TYR A 128 9.50 3.91 3.31
N ASP A 129 10.13 3.29 4.29
CA ASP A 129 11.24 2.38 4.09
C ASP A 129 11.08 1.12 4.96
N GLY A 130 11.84 0.10 4.63
CA GLY A 130 11.81 -1.16 5.36
C GLY A 130 12.99 -2.06 5.01
N SER A 131 12.99 -3.23 5.64
CA SER A 131 14.03 -4.25 5.46
C SER A 131 13.50 -5.42 4.65
N ILE A 132 14.32 -5.90 3.72
CA ILE A 132 14.05 -7.14 2.98
C ILE A 132 14.36 -8.32 3.90
N ASN A 133 13.39 -9.20 4.14
CA ASN A 133 13.52 -10.34 5.06
C ASN A 133 13.55 -11.68 4.29
N ASP A 134 13.41 -12.80 5.00
CA ASP A 134 13.40 -14.16 4.47
C ASP A 134 12.07 -14.92 4.70
N SER A 135 11.02 -14.25 5.20
CA SER A 135 9.80 -14.90 5.70
C SER A 135 8.46 -14.34 5.19
N ASP A 136 8.29 -13.03 5.03
CA ASP A 136 6.99 -12.40 4.80
C ASP A 136 7.11 -11.01 4.16
N GLY A 137 6.14 -10.60 3.32
CA GLY A 137 6.14 -9.25 2.74
C GLY A 137 7.12 -9.12 1.57
N ILE A 138 8.28 -8.47 1.76
CA ILE A 138 9.32 -8.37 0.71
C ILE A 138 10.49 -9.27 1.09
N ILE A 139 10.64 -10.36 0.35
CA ILE A 139 11.50 -11.48 0.70
C ILE A 139 12.66 -11.59 -0.29
N MET A 140 13.87 -11.83 0.21
CA MET A 140 15.03 -12.21 -0.60
C MET A 140 15.41 -13.67 -0.34
N GLN A 141 15.43 -14.48 -1.39
CA GLN A 141 15.94 -15.86 -1.32
C GLN A 141 17.11 -16.10 -2.27
N TYR A 142 18.09 -16.85 -1.79
CA TYR A 142 19.22 -17.33 -2.58
C TYR A 142 18.90 -18.69 -3.20
N TYR A 143 18.91 -18.78 -4.53
CA TYR A 143 18.67 -20.05 -5.22
C TYR A 143 19.94 -20.91 -5.33
N ASN A 144 21.11 -20.36 -5.01
CA ASN A 144 22.34 -21.13 -4.82
C ASN A 144 23.03 -20.74 -3.50
N LYS A 145 23.05 -21.66 -2.52
CA LYS A 145 23.65 -21.43 -1.20
C LYS A 145 25.17 -21.21 -1.24
N THR A 146 25.82 -21.56 -2.34
CA THR A 146 27.28 -21.39 -2.53
C THR A 146 27.65 -20.15 -3.32
N ASP A 147 26.70 -19.57 -4.09
CA ASP A 147 26.89 -18.36 -4.89
C ASP A 147 25.99 -17.24 -4.37
N LYS A 148 26.56 -16.32 -3.58
CA LYS A 148 25.84 -15.21 -2.95
C LYS A 148 25.33 -14.15 -3.95
N ASN A 149 25.68 -14.25 -5.23
CA ASN A 149 25.20 -13.32 -6.26
C ASN A 149 23.95 -13.83 -6.98
N ARG A 150 23.42 -14.97 -6.54
CA ARG A 150 22.28 -15.64 -7.15
C ARG A 150 21.09 -15.62 -6.21
N TRP A 151 20.33 -14.54 -6.29
CA TRP A 151 19.15 -14.31 -5.47
C TRP A 151 17.96 -13.81 -6.31
N ILE A 152 16.78 -13.93 -5.73
CA ILE A 152 15.53 -13.34 -6.22
C ILE A 152 14.89 -12.57 -5.06
N ILE A 153 14.30 -11.42 -5.37
CA ILE A 153 13.41 -10.69 -4.46
C ILE A 153 11.99 -10.89 -4.97
N TYR A 154 11.07 -11.27 -4.09
CA TYR A 154 9.67 -11.49 -4.40
C TYR A 154 8.79 -11.11 -3.20
N THR A 155 7.48 -11.17 -3.39
CA THR A 155 6.50 -10.88 -2.34
C THR A 155 5.65 -12.11 -2.03
N ASP A 156 5.34 -12.32 -0.75
CA ASP A 156 4.43 -13.36 -0.23
C ASP A 156 3.48 -12.73 0.80
#